data_AF-I1ZIJ7-F1
#
_entry.id   AF-I1ZIJ7-F1
#
_cell.length_a   1.000
_cell.length_b   1.000
_cell.length_c   1.000
_cell.angle_alpha   90.00
_cell.angle_beta   90.00
_cell.angle_gamma   90.00
#
_symmetry.space_group_name_H-M   'P 1'
#
loop_
_entity.id
_entity.type
_entity.pdbx_description
1 polymer ?
#
loop_
_entity_poly.entity_id
_entity_poly.type
_entity_poly.pdbx_seq_one_letter_code
_entity_poly.pdbx_strand_id
1 'polypeptide(L)' 'MLSFKQSYFNNAIYKYQVVATLGTTGCCSFDNLEEISLVCKKYNIWLHVDAAYAGSSFICPEFQHYLKGIE' A
#
# COMPACT_ATOMS: atom_id res chain seq x y z
N MET A 1 6.03 13.91 -8.58
CA MET A 1 6.47 12.55 -8.94
C MET A 1 7.89 12.38 -8.41
N LEU A 2 8.09 11.81 -7.22
CA LEU A 2 9.44 11.66 -6.66
C LEU A 2 9.62 10.26 -6.09
N SER A 3 10.60 9.56 -6.66
CA SER A 3 11.16 8.30 -6.20
C SER A 3 12.03 8.58 -4.95
N PHE A 4 11.79 7.86 -3.85
CA PHE A 4 12.46 8.09 -2.57
C PHE A 4 13.26 6.86 -2.13
N LYS A 5 14.60 7.02 -2.05
CA LYS A 5 15.55 6.05 -1.48
C LYS A 5 15.66 6.22 0.05
N GLN A 6 16.32 5.29 0.73
CA GLN A 6 16.49 5.28 2.19
C GLN A 6 17.31 6.49 2.75
N SER A 7 18.05 7.24 1.93
CA SER A 7 18.90 8.36 2.36
C SER A 7 18.14 9.67 2.64
N TYR A 8 16.83 9.71 2.44
CA TYR A 8 16.03 10.93 2.52
C TYR A 8 15.44 11.22 3.92
N PHE A 9 15.63 10.35 4.91
CA PHE A 9 15.03 10.51 6.24
C PHE A 9 15.74 11.54 7.16
N ASN A 10 16.92 12.06 6.79
CA ASN A 10 17.71 13.00 7.62
C ASN A 10 17.60 14.48 7.22
N ASN A 11 16.84 14.79 6.17
CA ASN A 11 16.49 16.17 5.82
C ASN A 11 15.00 16.36 6.07
N ALA A 12 14.56 17.58 6.44
CA ALA A 12 13.17 17.88 6.79
C ALA A 12 12.21 17.60 5.62
N ILE A 13 11.74 16.35 5.52
CA ILE A 13 10.79 15.90 4.51
C ILE A 13 9.51 15.54 5.22
N TYR A 14 8.46 16.30 4.93
CA TYR A 14 7.11 16.04 5.40
C TYR A 14 6.63 14.71 4.77
N LYS A 15 6.21 13.78 5.63
CA LYS A 15 5.67 12.49 5.20
C LYS A 15 4.18 12.68 4.89
N TYR A 16 3.79 12.49 3.64
CA TYR A 16 2.40 12.70 3.19
C TYR A 16 1.56 11.41 3.23
N GLN A 17 1.88 10.42 2.39
CA GLN A 17 1.18 9.13 2.36
C GLN A 17 1.94 8.07 1.56
N VAL A 18 1.55 6.81 1.74
CA VAL A 18 1.86 5.67 0.85
C VAL A 18 0.56 5.21 0.18
N VAL A 19 0.64 4.81 -1.08
CA VAL A 19 -0.47 4.18 -1.81
C VAL A 19 -0.04 2.77 -2.20
N ALA A 20 -0.69 1.76 -1.64
CA ALA A 20 -0.54 0.37 -2.05
C ALA A 20 -1.65 -0.01 -3.02
N THR A 21 -1.34 -0.80 -4.05
CA THR A 21 -2.28 -1.17 -5.11
C THR A 21 -2.62 -2.66 -5.04
N LEU A 22 -3.91 -2.98 -5.00
CA LEU A 22 -4.43 -4.33 -5.16
C LEU A 22 -5.08 -4.44 -6.54
N GLY A 23 -4.33 -4.96 -7.51
CA GLY A 23 -4.75 -5.08 -8.90
C GLY A 23 -4.28 -3.90 -9.76
N THR A 24 -2.98 -3.86 -10.08
CA THR A 24 -2.43 -2.87 -11.02
C THR A 24 -3.00 -3.03 -12.43
N THR A 25 -3.13 -1.93 -13.17
CA THR A 25 -3.71 -1.96 -14.52
C THR A 25 -2.88 -2.78 -15.52
N GLY A 26 -1.55 -2.80 -15.38
CA GLY A 26 -0.66 -3.43 -16.37
C GLY A 26 -0.66 -4.96 -16.31
N CYS A 27 -0.58 -5.52 -15.11
CA CYS A 27 -0.45 -6.97 -14.92
C CYS A 27 -1.28 -7.53 -13.77
N CYS A 28 -2.22 -6.76 -13.22
CA CYS A 28 -3.05 -7.16 -12.09
C CYS A 28 -2.23 -7.59 -10.86
N SER A 29 -1.10 -6.93 -10.60
CA SER A 29 -0.26 -7.22 -9.44
C SER A 29 -0.86 -6.69 -8.16
N PHE A 30 -0.52 -7.32 -7.03
CA PHE A 30 -0.97 -6.96 -5.69
C PHE A 30 0.25 -6.63 -4.84
N ASP A 31 0.26 -5.45 -4.22
CA ASP A 31 1.28 -5.08 -3.25
C ASP A 31 1.08 -5.86 -1.93
N ASN A 32 2.19 -6.15 -1.23
CA ASN A 32 2.14 -6.85 0.06
C ASN A 32 1.76 -5.89 1.19
N LEU A 33 0.46 -5.87 1.55
CA LEU A 33 -0.07 -4.99 2.59
C LEU A 33 0.49 -5.31 4.00
N GLU A 34 0.78 -6.57 4.33
CA GLU A 34 1.36 -6.92 5.63
C GLU A 34 2.71 -6.23 5.83
N GLU A 35 3.59 -6.28 4.82
CA GLU A 35 4.91 -5.64 4.90
C GLU A 35 4.80 -4.11 4.88
N ILE A 36 3.96 -3.55 4.00
CA ILE A 36 3.80 -2.10 3.84
C ILE A 36 3.16 -1.47 5.08
N SER A 37 2.14 -2.11 5.65
CA SER A 37 1.43 -1.60 6.84
C SER A 37 2.38 -1.49 8.05
N LEU A 38 3.28 -2.45 8.25
CA LEU A 38 4.29 -2.41 9.31
C LEU A 38 5.22 -1.20 9.17
N VAL A 39 5.67 -0.89 7.95
CA VAL A 39 6.50 0.28 7.66
C VAL A 39 5.71 1.58 7.88
N CYS A 40 4.48 1.66 7.37
CA CYS A 40 3.64 2.85 7.51
C CYS A 40 3.33 3.14 8.98
N LYS A 41 2.99 2.11 9.78
CA LYS A 41 2.79 2.20 11.23
C LYS A 41 4.06 2.68 11.95
N LYS A 42 5.21 2.07 11.64
CA LYS A 42 6.50 2.45 12.25
C LYS A 42 6.87 3.92 12.04
N TYR A 43 6.56 4.46 10.87
CA TYR A 43 6.95 5.82 10.49
C TYR A 43 5.81 6.85 10.61
N ASN A 44 4.65 6.44 11.14
CA ASN A 44 3.42 7.24 11.24
C ASN A 44 3.01 7.88 9.89
N ILE A 45 2.89 7.04 8.85
CA ILE A 45 2.52 7.45 7.50
C ILE A 45 1.11 6.93 7.18
N TRP A 46 0.26 7.78 6.61
CA TRP A 46 -1.04 7.35 6.10
C TRP A 46 -0.87 6.34 4.96
N LEU A 47 -1.54 5.20 5.05
CA LEU A 47 -1.57 4.18 4.01
C LEU A 47 -2.94 4.18 3.33
N HIS A 48 -2.97 4.54 2.04
CA HIS A 48 -4.15 4.36 1.19
C HIS A 48 -4.01 3.06 0.39
N VAL A 49 -5.07 2.27 0.32
CA VAL A 49 -5.14 1.08 -0.53
C VAL A 49 -6.00 1.40 -1.74
N ASP A 50 -5.38 1.43 -2.92
CA ASP A 50 -6.08 1.51 -4.21
C ASP A 50 -6.46 0.11 -4.67
N ALA A 51 -7.76 -0.16 -4.67
CA ALA A 51 -8.34 -1.38 -5.19
C ALA A 51 -9.43 -1.06 -6.22
N ALA A 52 -9.28 0.00 -7.03
CA ALA A 52 -10.30 0.41 -7.99
C ALA A 52 -10.67 -0.72 -8.98
N TYR A 53 -9.69 -1.54 -9.37
CA TYR A 53 -9.91 -2.70 -10.23
C TYR A 53 -10.32 -3.97 -9.46
N ALA A 54 -9.50 -4.44 -8.51
CA ALA A 54 -9.74 -5.72 -7.83
C ALA A 54 -10.69 -5.64 -6.62
N GLY A 55 -11.00 -4.44 -6.13
CA GLY A 55 -11.71 -4.23 -4.86
C GLY A 55 -13.07 -4.93 -4.79
N SER A 56 -13.82 -4.91 -5.89
CA SER A 56 -15.12 -5.60 -5.99
C SER A 56 -15.00 -7.12 -5.81
N SER A 57 -13.86 -7.72 -6.14
CA SER A 57 -13.65 -9.17 -5.98
C SER A 57 -13.61 -9.60 -4.50
N PHE A 58 -13.25 -8.69 -3.59
CA PHE A 58 -13.11 -9.02 -2.17
C PHE A 58 -14.44 -9.23 -1.42
N ILE A 59 -15.57 -9.03 -2.11
CA ILE A 59 -16.86 -9.53 -1.62
C ILE A 59 -16.86 -11.07 -1.52
N CYS A 60 -16.09 -11.75 -2.37
CA CYS A 60 -15.96 -13.20 -2.36
C CYS A 60 -14.88 -13.62 -1.34
N PRO A 61 -15.17 -14.56 -0.41
CA PRO A 61 -14.23 -14.98 0.63
C PRO A 61 -12.88 -15.47 0.11
N GLU A 62 -12.86 -16.12 -1.06
CA GLU A 62 -11.65 -16.66 -1.67
C GLU A 62 -10.61 -15.59 -2.04
N PHE A 63 -11.01 -14.34 -2.24
CA PHE A 63 -10.09 -13.24 -2.56
C PHE A 63 -9.68 -12.39 -1.34
N GLN A 64 -10.32 -12.57 -0.19
CA GLN A 64 -10.05 -11.74 1.00
C GLN A 64 -8.65 -11.95 1.60
N HIS A 65 -7.95 -13.03 1.23
CA HIS A 65 -6.59 -13.26 1.67
C HIS A 65 -5.59 -12.19 1.18
N TYR A 66 -5.92 -11.45 0.11
CA TYR A 66 -5.14 -10.30 -0.36
C TYR A 66 -5.31 -9.04 0.51
N LEU A 67 -6.31 -9.00 1.40
CA LEU A 67 -6.57 -7.86 2.28
C LEU A 67 -5.81 -7.91 3.62
N LYS A 68 -4.97 -8.93 3.84
CA LYS A 68 -4.23 -9.05 5.11
C LYS A 68 -3.31 -7.84 5.31
N GLY A 69 -3.42 -7.17 6.45
CA GLY A 69 -2.67 -5.95 6.75
C GLY A 69 -3.33 -4.65 6.28
N ILE A 70 -4.62 -4.69 5.92
CA ILE A 70 -5.41 -3.48 5.58
C ILE A 70 -5.82 -2.65 6.81
N GLU A 71 -5.77 -3.25 8.01
CA GLU A 71 -6.05 -2.62 9.30
C GLU A 71 -4.92 -1.72 9.83
#